data_AF-A0A1H6KWJ6-F1
#
_entry.id   AF-A0A1H6KWJ6-F1
#
_cell.length_a   1.000
_cell.length_b   1.000
_cell.length_c   1.000
_cell.angle_alpha   90.00
_cell.angle_beta   90.00
_cell.angle_gamma   90.00
#
_symmetry.space_group_name_H-M   'P 1'
#
loop_
_entity.id
_entity.type
_entity.pdbx_description
1 polymer ?
#
loop_
_entity_poly.entity_id
_entity_poly.type
_entity_poly.pdbx_seq_one_letter_code
_entity_poly.pdbx_strand_id
1 'polypeptide(L)'
;MFTALVPFVVILFIAMAAASLLAGRGAAPPDSDEADERLATADDILAARAEFDRMMVRKGLVTSRQLELIRYGTRSPAVVTGMRATGQTLEDYREVELDVMVRKPEGGQFPARQTALVPISALAKVAPGSVVDTYYRAGDETAVAVCVAPE
;
A
#
# COMPACT_ATOMS: atom_id res chain seq x y z
N MET A 1 18.98 13.00 16.57
CA MET A 1 19.09 11.59 16.12
C MET A 1 17.97 11.34 15.14
N PHE A 2 18.20 11.61 13.86
CA PHE A 2 17.26 11.45 12.74
C PHE A 2 17.91 10.46 11.78
N THR A 3 17.51 9.19 11.80
CA THR A 3 18.01 8.18 10.86
C THR A 3 17.02 7.02 10.85
N ALA A 4 16.06 7.05 9.92
CA ALA A 4 15.26 5.92 9.41
C ALA A 4 13.95 6.37 8.70
N LEU A 5 13.82 7.64 8.29
CA LEU A 5 12.77 8.04 7.36
C LEU A 5 13.21 7.60 5.96
N VAL A 6 12.32 6.99 5.18
CA VAL A 6 12.53 6.42 3.82
C VAL A 6 13.07 4.98 3.82
N PRO A 7 12.18 3.96 3.91
CA PRO A 7 11.74 3.34 2.66
C PRO A 7 10.28 2.86 2.65
N PHE A 8 9.37 3.49 3.41
CA PHE A 8 7.97 3.02 3.46
C PHE A 8 7.11 3.49 2.26
N VAL A 9 7.61 4.46 1.48
CA VAL A 9 6.87 5.14 0.41
C VAL A 9 7.04 4.46 -0.97
N VAL A 10 7.95 3.50 -1.12
CA VAL A 10 8.45 3.11 -2.45
C VAL A 10 7.56 2.08 -3.18
N ILE A 11 6.75 1.26 -2.49
CA ILE A 11 6.11 0.11 -3.17
C ILE A 11 4.87 0.47 -3.99
N LEU A 12 4.15 1.56 -3.65
CA LEU A 12 3.05 2.00 -4.52
C LEU A 12 3.53 2.88 -5.70
N PHE A 13 4.72 3.50 -5.58
CA PHE A 13 5.27 4.34 -6.65
C PHE A 13 5.81 3.54 -7.84
N ILE A 14 6.27 2.30 -7.63
CA ILE A 14 6.81 1.45 -8.72
C ILE A 14 5.72 1.08 -9.73
N ALA A 15 4.45 0.95 -9.31
CA ALA A 15 3.35 0.68 -10.24
C ALA A 15 2.97 1.88 -11.10
N MET A 16 3.18 3.12 -10.62
CA MET A 16 2.85 4.34 -11.36
C MET A 16 3.99 4.78 -12.30
N ALA A 17 5.26 4.58 -11.92
CA ALA A 17 6.41 4.95 -12.76
C ALA A 17 6.57 4.06 -14.01
N ALA A 18 6.19 2.78 -13.93
CA ALA A 18 6.26 1.87 -15.08
C ALA A 18 5.29 2.27 -16.22
N ALA A 19 4.19 2.95 -15.90
CA ALA A 19 3.25 3.45 -16.91
C ALA A 19 3.75 4.70 -17.64
N SER A 20 4.59 5.52 -16.98
CA SER A 20 5.09 6.80 -17.52
C SER A 20 6.21 6.64 -18.55
N LEU A 21 6.97 5.54 -18.46
CA LEU A 21 8.17 5.32 -19.28
C LEU A 21 7.87 4.82 -20.71
N LEU A 22 6.64 4.41 -21.01
CA LEU A 22 6.24 4.09 -22.39
C LEU A 22 5.94 5.31 -23.27
N ALA A 23 5.94 6.54 -22.72
CA ALA A 23 5.46 7.73 -23.44
C ALA A 23 6.56 8.61 -24.10
N GLY A 24 7.84 8.34 -23.88
CA GLY A 24 8.92 9.25 -24.29
C GLY A 24 9.95 8.64 -25.23
N ARG A 25 9.63 8.48 -26.52
CA ARG A 25 10.62 8.10 -27.55
C ARG A 25 10.77 9.21 -28.59
N GLY A 26 11.87 9.97 -28.48
CA GLY A 26 12.38 10.90 -29.50
C GLY A 26 13.91 10.81 -29.57
N ALA A 27 14.45 10.58 -30.77
CA ALA A 27 15.87 10.32 -31.13
C ALA A 27 16.80 11.56 -30.95
N ALA A 28 18.15 11.58 -30.95
CA ALA A 28 19.28 10.74 -31.42
C ALA A 28 20.63 11.20 -30.72
N PRO A 29 21.83 10.57 -30.93
CA PRO A 29 23.03 10.60 -30.04
C PRO A 29 24.26 11.36 -30.66
N PRO A 30 25.56 11.25 -30.23
CA PRO A 30 26.20 10.58 -29.08
C PRO A 30 27.24 11.44 -28.30
N ASP A 31 27.39 11.18 -27.00
CA ASP A 31 28.70 11.09 -26.31
C ASP A 31 28.42 10.41 -24.97
N SER A 32 28.71 9.12 -24.88
CA SER A 32 28.41 8.32 -23.68
C SER A 32 29.68 7.64 -23.22
N ASP A 33 30.41 8.39 -22.40
CA ASP A 33 31.29 7.85 -21.36
C ASP A 33 30.46 6.95 -20.44
N GLU A 34 31.10 5.90 -19.98
CA GLU A 34 30.54 4.60 -19.61
C GLU A 34 29.78 4.63 -18.26
N ALA A 35 28.56 5.19 -18.27
CA ALA A 35 27.56 4.84 -17.28
C ALA A 35 26.90 3.53 -17.74
N ASP A 36 27.38 2.40 -17.23
CA ASP A 36 26.69 1.11 -17.30
C ASP A 36 25.38 1.22 -16.49
N GLU A 37 24.39 1.87 -17.08
CA GLU A 37 23.05 2.02 -16.54
C GLU A 37 22.35 0.66 -16.65
N ARG A 38 22.72 -0.24 -15.74
CA ARG A 38 22.21 -1.61 -15.71
C ARG A 38 20.73 -1.57 -15.35
N LEU A 39 19.89 -1.63 -16.40
CA LEU A 39 18.44 -1.65 -16.25
C LEU A 39 18.02 -2.80 -15.34
N ALA A 40 17.21 -2.48 -14.32
CA ALA A 40 16.66 -3.49 -13.42
C ALA A 40 15.80 -4.49 -14.22
N THR A 41 16.09 -5.78 -14.05
CA THR A 41 15.32 -6.86 -14.69
C THR A 41 13.97 -7.01 -13.99
N ALA A 42 12.99 -7.61 -14.68
CA ALA A 42 11.74 -8.02 -14.05
C ALA A 42 11.99 -8.91 -12.80
N ASP A 43 12.98 -9.80 -12.87
CA ASP A 43 13.37 -10.65 -11.74
C ASP A 43 13.95 -9.86 -10.56
N ASP A 44 14.75 -8.82 -10.84
CA ASP A 44 15.29 -7.93 -9.81
C ASP A 44 14.17 -7.18 -9.08
N ILE A 45 13.17 -6.70 -9.83
CA ILE A 45 11.99 -6.03 -9.27
C ILE A 45 11.16 -7.00 -8.41
N LEU A 46 10.96 -8.24 -8.88
CA LEU A 46 10.24 -9.27 -8.12
C LEU A 46 10.99 -9.66 -6.85
N ALA A 47 12.30 -9.82 -6.91
CA ALA A 47 13.15 -10.12 -5.77
C ALA A 47 13.11 -8.99 -4.72
N ALA A 48 13.26 -7.74 -5.15
CA ALA A 48 13.17 -6.58 -4.26
C ALA A 48 11.81 -6.50 -3.56
N ARG A 49 10.72 -6.75 -4.30
CA ARG A 49 9.36 -6.76 -3.76
C ARG A 49 9.18 -7.87 -2.72
N ALA A 50 9.70 -9.07 -2.98
CA ALA A 50 9.60 -10.20 -2.05
C ALA A 50 10.35 -9.95 -0.74
N GLU A 51 11.52 -9.33 -0.80
CA GLU A 51 12.28 -8.95 0.40
C GLU A 51 11.58 -7.87 1.22
N PHE A 52 10.99 -6.87 0.55
CA PHE A 52 10.24 -5.84 1.24
C PHE A 52 8.99 -6.38 1.95
N ASP A 53 8.26 -7.28 1.29
CA ASP A 53 7.13 -7.98 1.88
C ASP A 53 7.51 -8.73 3.15
N ARG A 54 8.59 -9.50 3.10
CA ARG A 54 9.13 -10.21 4.27
C ARG A 54 9.49 -9.24 5.37
N MET A 55 10.08 -8.10 5.02
CA MET A 55 10.42 -7.05 5.97
C MET A 55 9.17 -6.47 6.65
N MET A 56 8.11 -6.14 5.91
CA MET A 56 6.87 -5.61 6.49
C MET A 56 6.20 -6.59 7.45
N VAL A 57 6.14 -7.88 7.07
CA VAL A 57 5.58 -8.93 7.94
C VAL A 57 6.44 -9.12 9.18
N ARG A 58 7.77 -9.18 9.02
CA ARG A 58 8.72 -9.32 10.14
C ARG A 58 8.63 -8.15 11.11
N LYS A 59 8.41 -6.93 10.61
CA LYS A 59 8.19 -5.74 11.44
C LYS A 59 6.79 -5.67 12.06
N GLY A 60 5.86 -6.54 11.68
CA GLY A 60 4.48 -6.52 12.17
C GLY A 60 3.63 -5.39 11.57
N LEU A 61 4.10 -4.73 10.50
CA LEU A 61 3.38 -3.62 9.85
C LEU A 61 2.18 -4.13 9.02
N VAL A 62 2.24 -5.38 8.58
CA VAL A 62 1.17 -6.08 7.88
C VAL A 62 1.20 -7.56 8.26
N THR A 63 0.03 -8.19 8.34
CA THR A 63 -0.07 -9.64 8.50
C THR A 63 0.06 -10.33 7.14
N SER A 64 0.49 -11.60 7.11
CA SER A 64 0.54 -12.39 5.87
C SER A 64 -0.82 -12.44 5.15
N ARG A 65 -1.92 -12.52 5.91
CA ARG A 65 -3.28 -12.53 5.35
C ARG A 65 -3.63 -11.20 4.67
N GLN A 66 -3.33 -10.06 5.31
CA GLN A 66 -3.55 -8.74 4.70
C GLN A 66 -2.70 -8.56 3.44
N LEU A 67 -1.45 -9.03 3.47
CA LEU A 67 -0.55 -8.97 2.33
C LEU A 67 -1.06 -9.79 1.15
N GLU A 68 -1.62 -10.98 1.40
CA GLU A 68 -2.30 -11.79 0.36
C GLU A 68 -3.50 -11.05 -0.25
N LEU A 69 -4.29 -10.35 0.57
CA LEU A 69 -5.40 -9.53 0.06
C LEU A 69 -4.89 -8.38 -0.80
N ILE A 70 -3.84 -7.66 -0.37
CA ILE A 70 -3.25 -6.57 -1.15
C ILE A 70 -2.67 -7.08 -2.48
N ARG A 71 -2.14 -8.31 -2.49
CA ARG A 71 -1.52 -8.95 -3.66
C ARG A 71 -2.54 -9.46 -4.68
N TYR A 72 -3.55 -10.18 -4.20
CA TYR A 72 -4.43 -11.03 -5.02
C TYR A 72 -5.91 -10.74 -4.82
N GLY A 73 -6.26 -9.88 -3.87
CA GLY A 73 -7.62 -9.48 -3.59
C GLY A 73 -8.16 -8.52 -4.65
N THR A 74 -9.47 -8.35 -4.59
CA THR A 74 -10.20 -7.35 -5.36
C THR A 74 -10.01 -5.99 -4.69
N ARG A 75 -9.36 -5.06 -5.40
CA ARG A 75 -9.27 -3.67 -4.96
C ARG A 75 -10.63 -3.00 -5.10
N SER A 76 -11.08 -2.34 -4.05
CA SER A 76 -12.30 -1.54 -4.08
C SER A 76 -12.23 -0.34 -3.13
N PRO A 77 -12.82 0.82 -3.49
CA PRO A 77 -12.92 1.93 -2.55
C PRO A 77 -13.87 1.59 -1.40
N ALA A 78 -13.53 2.10 -0.22
CA ALA A 78 -14.39 2.07 0.95
C ALA A 78 -14.47 3.45 1.60
N VAL A 79 -15.60 3.72 2.25
CA VAL A 79 -15.76 4.92 3.09
C VAL A 79 -15.52 4.51 4.54
N VAL A 80 -14.66 5.24 5.25
CA VAL A 80 -14.51 5.07 6.69
C VAL A 80 -15.76 5.58 7.38
N THR A 81 -16.41 4.72 8.15
CA THR A 81 -17.63 5.02 8.91
C THR A 81 -17.35 5.19 10.40
N GLY A 82 -16.26 4.59 10.89
CA GLY A 82 -15.80 4.71 12.27
C GLY A 82 -14.29 4.54 12.36
N MET A 83 -13.67 5.20 13.33
CA MET A 83 -12.25 5.09 13.64
C MET A 83 -12.06 5.15 15.15
N ARG A 84 -11.28 4.20 15.69
CA ARG A 84 -10.92 4.16 17.10
C ARG A 84 -9.46 3.77 17.26
N ALA A 85 -8.68 4.57 17.99
CA ALA A 85 -7.33 4.14 18.37
C ALA A 85 -7.41 2.98 19.37
N THR A 86 -6.57 1.95 19.18
CA THR A 86 -6.47 0.83 20.14
C THR A 86 -5.60 1.18 21.35
N GLY A 87 -4.81 2.25 21.23
CA GLY A 87 -3.81 2.65 22.22
C GLY A 87 -2.43 2.04 21.94
N GLN A 88 -2.31 1.10 21.00
CA GLN A 88 -1.01 0.56 20.59
C GLN A 88 -0.32 1.47 19.58
N THR A 89 1.00 1.59 19.71
CA THR A 89 1.86 2.32 18.78
C THR A 89 3.08 1.49 18.43
N LEU A 90 3.49 1.54 17.17
CA LEU A 90 4.68 0.87 16.66
C LEU A 90 5.50 1.89 15.86
N GLU A 91 6.68 2.27 16.33
CA GLU A 91 7.48 3.33 15.70
C GLU A 91 6.61 4.61 15.46
N ASP A 92 6.55 5.12 14.22
CA ASP A 92 5.71 6.26 13.82
C ASP A 92 4.30 5.85 13.36
N TYR A 93 3.85 4.65 13.73
CA TYR A 93 2.54 4.11 13.40
C TYR A 93 1.67 4.02 14.65
N ARG A 94 0.39 4.30 14.46
CA ARG A 94 -0.64 4.07 15.45
C ARG A 94 -1.57 2.98 14.98
N GLU A 95 -1.85 2.03 15.86
CA GLU A 95 -2.87 1.02 15.59
C GLU A 95 -4.26 1.62 15.79
N VAL A 96 -5.09 1.49 14.77
CA VAL A 96 -6.48 1.95 14.75
C VAL A 96 -7.38 0.81 14.29
N GLU A 97 -8.54 0.72 14.92
CA GLU A 97 -9.67 -0.07 14.45
C GLU A 97 -10.55 0.82 13.59
N LEU A 98 -10.83 0.37 12.38
CA LEU A 98 -11.62 1.07 11.38
C LEU A 98 -12.89 0.26 11.11
N ASP A 99 -14.03 0.94 11.13
CA ASP A 99 -15.26 0.43 10.55
C ASP A 99 -15.39 1.07 9.16
N VAL A 100 -15.40 0.26 8.11
CA VAL A 100 -15.44 0.72 6.72
C VAL A 100 -16.66 0.16 5.99
N MET A 101 -17.22 0.95 5.09
CA MET A 101 -18.26 0.52 4.16
C MET A 101 -17.62 0.32 2.79
N VAL A 102 -17.39 -0.94 2.43
CA VAL A 102 -16.72 -1.33 1.18
C VAL A 102 -17.74 -1.39 0.06
N ARG A 103 -17.46 -0.73 -1.06
CA ARG A 103 -18.30 -0.85 -2.26
C ARG A 103 -17.95 -2.12 -3.02
N LYS A 104 -18.92 -2.83 -3.60
CA LYS A 104 -18.62 -3.98 -4.47
C LYS A 104 -18.57 -3.56 -5.94
N PRO A 105 -17.65 -4.11 -6.76
CA PRO A 105 -17.62 -3.86 -8.19
C PRO A 105 -18.94 -4.25 -8.88
N GLU A 106 -19.53 -5.38 -8.50
CA GLU A 106 -20.83 -5.87 -8.99
C GLU A 106 -22.05 -5.10 -8.44
N GLY A 107 -21.83 -4.13 -7.56
CA GLY A 107 -22.89 -3.31 -6.95
C GLY A 107 -23.20 -3.67 -5.50
N GLY A 108 -23.75 -2.68 -4.79
CA GLY A 108 -23.98 -2.76 -3.35
C GLY A 108 -22.74 -2.45 -2.51
N GLN A 109 -22.89 -2.64 -1.20
CA GLN A 109 -21.86 -2.36 -0.21
C GLN A 109 -21.96 -3.33 0.96
N PHE A 110 -20.85 -3.56 1.65
CA PHE A 110 -20.82 -4.37 2.87
C PHE A 110 -19.97 -3.69 3.96
N PRO A 111 -20.38 -3.79 5.24
CA PRO A 111 -19.58 -3.31 6.35
C PRO A 111 -18.43 -4.28 6.63
N ALA A 112 -17.25 -3.74 6.93
CA ALA A 112 -16.12 -4.52 7.41
C ALA A 112 -15.43 -3.78 8.56
N ARG A 113 -14.89 -4.56 9.50
CA ARG A 113 -14.04 -4.04 10.59
C ARG A 113 -12.62 -4.46 10.34
N GLN A 114 -11.69 -3.52 10.44
CA GLN A 114 -10.29 -3.78 10.19
C GLN A 114 -9.38 -3.05 11.18
N THR A 115 -8.42 -3.76 11.75
CA THR A 115 -7.32 -3.16 12.52
C THR A 115 -6.14 -2.88 11.60
N ALA A 116 -5.63 -1.66 11.58
CA ALA A 116 -4.52 -1.25 10.73
C ALA A 116 -3.52 -0.39 11.50
N LEU A 117 -2.24 -0.54 11.15
CA LEU A 117 -1.19 0.38 11.56
C LEU A 117 -1.14 1.53 10.57
N VAL A 118 -1.50 2.73 11.03
CA VAL A 118 -1.56 3.92 10.20
C VAL A 118 -0.43 4.87 10.61
N PRO A 119 0.38 5.37 9.66
CA PRO A 119 1.37 6.39 9.95
C PRO A 119 0.71 7.57 10.69
N ILE A 120 1.36 8.09 11.73
CA ILE A 120 0.82 9.22 12.51
C ILE A 120 0.52 10.42 11.59
N SER A 121 1.36 10.67 10.57
CA SER A 121 1.15 11.71 9.56
C SER A 121 -0.09 11.51 8.68
N ALA A 122 -0.60 10.28 8.57
CA ALA A 122 -1.72 9.93 7.71
C ALA A 122 -3.03 9.68 8.47
N LEU A 123 -3.08 9.90 9.79
CA LEU A 123 -4.28 9.64 10.61
C LEU A 123 -5.52 10.41 10.14
N ALA A 124 -5.35 11.62 9.61
CA ALA A 124 -6.47 12.39 9.06
C ALA A 124 -7.11 11.73 7.82
N LYS A 125 -6.36 10.90 7.08
CA LYS A 125 -6.84 10.18 5.89
C LYS A 125 -7.70 8.95 6.22
N VAL A 126 -7.79 8.59 7.50
CA VAL A 126 -8.64 7.50 8.01
C VAL A 126 -9.70 7.99 8.99
N ALA A 127 -9.98 9.29 9.01
CA ALA A 127 -11.10 9.81 9.78
C ALA A 127 -12.44 9.34 9.16
N PRO A 128 -13.53 9.27 9.95
CA PRO A 128 -14.85 9.03 9.40
C PRO A 128 -15.19 10.01 8.27
N GLY A 129 -15.71 9.48 7.16
CA GLY A 129 -15.97 10.20 5.91
C GLY A 129 -14.83 10.13 4.88
N SER A 130 -13.62 9.71 5.26
CA SER A 130 -12.52 9.52 4.32
C SER A 130 -12.77 8.33 3.38
N VAL A 131 -12.33 8.45 2.13
CA VAL A 131 -12.33 7.34 1.17
C VAL A 131 -10.95 6.70 1.16
N VAL A 132 -10.89 5.39 1.35
CA VAL A 132 -9.66 4.60 1.40
C VAL A 132 -9.69 3.46 0.40
N ASP A 133 -8.51 3.03 -0.03
CA ASP A 133 -8.37 1.81 -0.82
C ASP A 133 -8.47 0.59 0.09
N THR A 134 -9.30 -0.36 -0.32
CA THR A 134 -9.44 -1.65 0.37
C THR A 134 -9.25 -2.81 -0.58
N TYR A 135 -8.85 -3.95 -0.01
CA TYR A 135 -8.66 -5.20 -0.73
C TYR A 135 -9.38 -6.31 0.02
N TYR A 136 -10.22 -7.05 -0.67
CA TYR A 136 -10.97 -8.18 -0.10
C TYR A 136 -10.98 -9.36 -1.07
N ARG A 137 -11.34 -10.56 -0.60
CA ARG A 137 -11.52 -11.72 -1.48
C ARG A 137 -12.99 -11.82 -1.86
N ALA A 138 -13.30 -11.90 -3.16
CA ALA A 138 -14.66 -12.14 -3.61
C ALA A 138 -15.19 -13.46 -2.99
N GLY A 139 -16.33 -13.40 -2.30
CA GLY A 139 -16.90 -14.52 -1.53
C GLY A 139 -16.45 -14.62 -0.07
N ASP A 140 -15.45 -13.85 0.37
CA ASP A 140 -15.06 -13.69 1.78
C ASP A 140 -15.03 -12.20 2.15
N GLU A 141 -16.21 -11.65 2.42
CA GLU A 141 -16.42 -10.26 2.86
C GLU A 141 -16.00 -10.02 4.31
N THR A 142 -15.51 -11.05 5.03
CA THR A 142 -15.08 -10.95 6.43
C THR A 142 -13.63 -10.49 6.59
N ALA A 143 -12.87 -10.48 5.49
CA ALA A 143 -11.45 -10.15 5.51
C ALA A 143 -11.14 -9.02 4.52
N VAL A 144 -10.75 -7.87 5.06
CA VAL A 144 -10.45 -6.67 4.29
C VAL A 144 -9.10 -6.11 4.70
N ALA A 145 -8.22 -5.81 3.76
CA ALA A 145 -7.03 -5.01 4.03
C ALA A 145 -7.30 -3.56 3.64
N VAL A 146 -6.90 -2.60 4.48
CA VAL A 146 -6.99 -1.17 4.20
C VAL A 146 -5.58 -0.65 3.87
N CYS A 147 -5.46 0.11 2.78
CA CYS A 147 -4.23 0.78 2.40
C CYS A 147 -4.38 2.30 2.47
N VAL A 148 -3.43 2.94 3.13
CA VAL A 148 -3.37 4.40 3.29
C VAL A 148 -1.98 4.85 2.88
N ALA A 149 -1.90 5.75 1.91
CA ALA A 149 -0.64 6.33 1.53
C ALA A 149 -0.20 7.39 2.57
N PRO A 150 1.07 7.36 3.03
CA PRO A 150 1.62 8.47 3.81
C PRO A 150 1.56 9.79 3.02
N GLU A 151 1.66 10.91 3.72
CA GLU A 151 1.91 12.23 3.10
C GLU A 151 3.37 12.40 2.67
#